data_AF-A0A530AF08-F1
#
_entry.id   AF-A0A530AF08-F1
#
_cell.length_a   1.000
_cell.length_b   1.000
_cell.length_c   1.000
_cell.angle_alpha   90.00
_cell.angle_beta   90.00
_cell.angle_gamma   90.00
#
_symmetry.space_group_name_H-M   'P 1'
#
loop_
_entity.id
_entity.type
_entity.pdbx_description
1 polymer ?
#
loop_
_entity_poly.entity_id
_entity_poly.type
_entity_poly.pdbx_seq_one_letter_code
_entity_poly.pdbx_strand_id
1 'polypeptide(L)'
;FFHRQRIDPETIDDPSLRDLLETLAAKNVLVGLWQALSPLGIPVVWCHLLEDEPTETVLLDHPADGSAAGFSFAGAAADAIYEAAQA
;
A
#
# COMPACT_ATOMS: atom_id res chain seq x y z
N PHE A 1 -15.24 5.46 -12.61
CA PHE A 1 -14.01 5.64 -13.40
C PHE A 1 -12.96 6.29 -12.51
N PHE A 2 -12.25 5.51 -11.71
CA PHE A 2 -11.11 6.04 -10.95
C PHE A 2 -9.89 5.99 -11.87
N HIS A 3 -9.37 7.15 -12.26
CA HIS A 3 -8.01 7.24 -12.80
C HIS A 3 -7.04 6.97 -11.65
N ARG A 4 -6.88 5.69 -11.30
CA ARG A 4 -5.87 5.23 -10.35
C ARG A 4 -4.53 5.20 -11.09
N GLN A 5 -3.62 6.07 -10.71
CA GLN A 5 -2.26 6.03 -11.24
C GLN A 5 -1.44 5.10 -10.36
N ARG A 6 -0.89 4.03 -10.94
CA ARG A 6 -0.02 3.12 -10.18
C ARG A 6 1.19 3.93 -9.69
N ILE A 7 1.48 3.82 -8.40
CA ILE A 7 2.67 4.40 -7.80
C ILE A 7 3.77 3.34 -7.88
N ASP A 8 4.94 3.73 -8.36
CA ASP A 8 6.15 2.97 -8.12
C ASP A 8 6.68 3.35 -6.73
N PRO A 9 6.67 2.43 -5.74
CA PRO A 9 7.08 2.76 -4.39
C PRO A 9 8.52 3.28 -4.30
N GLU A 10 9.40 2.91 -5.24
CA GLU A 10 10.78 3.40 -5.29
C GLU A 10 10.86 4.91 -5.56
N THR A 11 9.80 5.51 -6.09
CA THR A 11 9.71 6.96 -6.34
C THR A 11 9.36 7.77 -5.09
N ILE A 12 8.97 7.13 -4.00
CA ILE A 12 8.73 7.77 -2.70
C ILE A 12 10.03 7.71 -1.88
N ASP A 13 10.73 8.83 -1.77
CA ASP A 13 11.96 8.92 -0.97
C ASP A 13 11.65 9.07 0.54
N ASP A 14 11.21 7.97 1.16
CA ASP A 14 10.97 7.88 2.59
C ASP A 14 11.58 6.58 3.17
N PRO A 15 12.58 6.66 4.06
CA PRO A 15 13.24 5.48 4.61
C PRO A 15 12.32 4.57 5.43
N SER A 16 11.33 5.14 6.14
CA SER A 16 10.41 4.36 6.99
C SER A 16 9.42 3.57 6.13
N LEU A 17 8.91 4.17 5.05
CA LEU A 17 8.08 3.45 4.09
C LEU A 17 8.88 2.34 3.40
N ARG A 18 10.14 2.60 3.05
CA ARG A 18 11.03 1.59 2.45
C ARG A 18 11.20 0.38 3.38
N ASP A 19 11.51 0.62 4.65
CA ASP A 19 11.65 -0.44 5.66
C ASP A 19 10.36 -1.25 5.84
N LEU A 20 9.19 -0.59 5.81
CA LEU A 20 7.88 -1.25 5.84
C LEU A 20 7.67 -2.17 4.63
N LEU A 21 7.98 -1.69 3.42
CA LEU A 21 7.85 -2.46 2.18
C LEU A 21 8.82 -3.64 2.15
N GLU A 22 10.07 -3.44 2.58
CA GLU A 22 11.06 -4.51 2.70
C GLU A 22 10.62 -5.57 3.72
N THR A 23 10.03 -5.16 4.84
CA THR A 23 9.48 -6.07 5.86
C THR A 23 8.32 -6.91 5.32
N LEU A 24 7.43 -6.31 4.52
CA LEU A 24 6.31 -7.03 3.88
C LEU A 24 6.81 -7.99 2.80
N ALA A 25 7.75 -7.54 1.96
CA ALA A 25 8.39 -8.38 0.95
C ALA A 25 9.10 -9.59 1.56
N ALA A 26 9.81 -9.42 2.69
CA ALA A 26 10.45 -10.51 3.43
C ALA A 26 9.46 -11.54 4.01
N LYS A 27 8.16 -11.20 4.05
CA LYS A 27 7.05 -12.07 4.44
C LYS A 27 6.25 -12.59 3.24
N ASN A 28 6.77 -12.43 2.02
CA ASN A 28 6.10 -12.75 0.76
C ASN A 28 4.77 -12.03 0.56
N VAL A 29 4.63 -10.82 1.12
CA VAL A 29 3.47 -9.95 0.91
C VAL A 29 3.79 -8.93 -0.17
N LEU A 30 3.08 -9.05 -1.28
CA LEU A 30 3.08 -8.08 -2.38
C LEU A 30 2.24 -6.86 -2.00
N VAL A 31 2.76 -5.68 -2.32
CA VAL A 31 2.10 -4.39 -2.07
C VAL A 31 1.85 -3.68 -3.39
N GLY A 32 0.58 -3.48 -3.73
CA GLY A 32 0.15 -2.64 -4.84
C GLY A 32 -0.28 -1.27 -4.34
N LEU A 33 0.32 -0.18 -4.85
CA LEU A 33 -0.05 1.19 -4.50
C LEU A 33 -0.59 1.96 -5.71
N TRP A 34 -1.65 2.72 -5.49
CA TRP A 34 -2.22 3.63 -6.48
C TRP A 34 -2.55 4.98 -5.87
N GLN A 35 -2.28 6.05 -6.60
CA GLN A 35 -2.77 7.37 -6.28
C GLN A 35 -4.17 7.56 -6.85
N ALA A 36 -5.09 8.06 -6.02
CA ALA A 36 -6.32 8.67 -6.47
C ALA A 36 -6.12 10.20 -6.59
N LEU A 37 -6.61 10.79 -7.69
CA LEU A 37 -6.57 12.24 -7.87
C LEU A 37 -7.54 12.91 -6.87
N SER A 38 -7.00 13.74 -5.99
CA SER A 38 -7.78 14.55 -5.05
C SER A 38 -8.03 15.95 -5.61
N PRO A 39 -9.28 16.44 -5.66
CA PRO A 39 -9.59 17.82 -6.02
C PRO A 39 -8.95 18.86 -5.08
N LEU A 40 -8.58 18.44 -3.87
CA LEU A 40 -7.96 19.28 -2.86
C LEU A 40 -6.42 19.26 -2.92
N GLY A 41 -5.83 18.52 -3.88
CA GLY A 41 -4.38 18.39 -4.02
C GLY A 41 -3.70 17.60 -2.90
N ILE A 42 -4.47 16.94 -2.02
CA ILE A 42 -3.91 16.09 -0.97
C ILE A 42 -3.56 14.69 -1.51
N PRO A 43 -2.48 14.06 -1.04
CA PRO A 43 -2.21 12.65 -1.27
C PRO A 43 -3.39 11.78 -0.84
N VAL A 44 -3.86 10.94 -1.76
CA VAL A 44 -4.82 9.86 -1.50
C VAL A 44 -4.27 8.60 -2.13
N VAL A 45 -4.00 7.60 -1.31
CA VAL A 45 -3.36 6.34 -1.71
C VAL A 45 -4.31 5.19 -1.45
N TRP A 46 -4.39 4.29 -2.42
CA TRP A 46 -4.99 2.97 -2.30
C TRP A 46 -3.93 1.90 -2.28
N CYS A 47 -4.11 0.92 -1.40
CA CYS A 47 -3.23 -0.21 -1.19
C CYS A 47 -4.00 -1.51 -1.42
N HIS A 48 -3.41 -2.45 -2.14
CA HIS A 48 -3.81 -3.85 -2.15
C HIS A 48 -2.64 -4.69 -1.61
N LEU A 49 -2.92 -5.62 -0.69
CA LEU A 49 -1.99 -6.62 -0.20
C LEU A 49 -2.36 -7.98 -0.76
N LEU A 50 -1.37 -8.73 -1.25
CA LEU A 50 -1.53 -10.11 -1.72
C LEU A 50 -0.36 -10.95 -1.24
N GLU A 51 -0.58 -12.24 -1.04
CA GLU A 51 0.52 -13.20 -0.90
C GLU A 51 1.09 -13.55 -2.28
N ASP A 52 2.42 -13.59 -2.40
CA ASP A 52 3.12 -13.96 -3.65
C ASP A 52 3.00 -15.47 -3.92
N GLU A 53 3.00 -16.30 -2.86
CA GLU A 53 2.84 -17.75 -2.95
C GLU A 53 2.04 -18.30 -1.76
N PRO A 54 1.16 -19.30 -1.97
CA PRO A 54 0.42 -19.92 -0.88
C PRO A 54 1.34 -20.73 0.03
N THR A 55 1.61 -20.22 1.24
CA THR A 55 2.25 -20.97 2.33
C THR A 55 1.26 -21.93 3.01
N GLU A 56 1.77 -22.91 3.78
CA GLU A 56 0.92 -23.84 4.56
C GLU A 56 -0.05 -23.11 5.52
N THR A 57 0.29 -21.88 5.91
CA THR A 57 -0.60 -20.94 6.60
C THR A 57 -0.85 -19.73 5.71
N VAL A 58 -2.12 -19.48 5.42
CA VAL A 58 -2.57 -18.24 4.76
C VAL A 58 -2.59 -17.12 5.81
N LEU A 59 -1.86 -16.04 5.55
CA LEU A 59 -1.87 -14.78 6.30
C LEU A 59 -3.01 -13.85 5.84
N LEU A 60 -3.33 -13.87 4.55
CA LEU A 60 -4.38 -13.10 3.88
C LEU A 60 -5.36 -14.05 3.19
N ASP A 61 -6.52 -14.30 3.80
CA ASP A 61 -7.55 -15.20 3.23
C ASP A 61 -8.00 -14.76 1.83
N HIS A 62 -7.91 -13.45 1.55
CA HIS A 62 -8.23 -12.80 0.27
C HIS A 62 -7.29 -11.60 0.07
N PRO A 63 -7.16 -11.07 -1.16
CA PRO A 63 -6.54 -9.75 -1.34
C PRO A 63 -7.16 -8.73 -0.40
N ALA A 64 -6.33 -8.09 0.43
CA ALA A 64 -6.78 -7.13 1.40
C ALA A 64 -6.57 -5.71 0.86
N ASP A 65 -7.59 -4.87 0.99
CA ASP A 65 -7.60 -3.53 0.41
C ASP A 65 -7.62 -2.46 1.51
N GLY A 66 -6.92 -1.36 1.29
CA GLY A 66 -6.85 -0.22 2.20
C GLY A 66 -6.68 1.10 1.45
N SER A 67 -6.94 2.19 2.15
CA SER A 67 -7.02 3.54 1.62
C SER A 67 -6.69 4.57 2.68
N ALA A 68 -5.88 5.56 2.33
CA ALA A 68 -5.68 6.68 3.23
C ALA A 68 -5.42 7.97 2.47
N ALA A 69 -5.83 9.06 3.10
CA ALA A 69 -5.42 10.41 2.72
C ALA A 69 -4.47 10.95 3.78
N GLY A 70 -3.49 11.75 3.38
CA GLY A 70 -2.49 12.27 4.31
C GLY A 70 -1.86 13.56 3.83
N PHE A 71 -0.93 14.10 4.63
CA PHE A 71 -0.18 15.31 4.29
C PHE A 71 1.09 15.02 3.46
N SER A 72 1.47 13.75 3.34
CA SER A 72 2.57 13.27 2.49
C SER A 72 2.16 11.97 1.80
N PHE A 73 2.75 11.69 0.64
CA PHE A 73 2.53 10.41 -0.05
C PHE A 73 3.03 9.23 0.77
N ALA A 74 4.16 9.39 1.47
CA ALA A 74 4.71 8.34 2.31
C ALA A 74 3.77 7.99 3.48
N GLY A 75 3.24 9.00 4.18
CA GLY A 75 2.30 8.79 5.27
C GLY A 75 0.99 8.17 4.79
N ALA A 76 0.42 8.70 3.70
CA ALA A 76 -0.79 8.12 3.12
C ALA A 76 -0.59 6.68 2.62
N ALA A 77 0.59 6.34 2.08
CA ALA A 77 0.91 4.97 1.68
C ALA A 77 1.03 4.03 2.90
N ALA A 78 1.74 4.46 3.95
CA ALA A 78 1.87 3.67 5.17
C ALA A 78 0.51 3.42 5.84
N ASP A 79 -0.32 4.45 5.97
CA ASP A 79 -1.66 4.33 6.56
C ASP A 79 -2.58 3.43 5.71
N ALA A 80 -2.52 3.52 4.39
CA ALA A 80 -3.27 2.64 3.50
C ALA A 80 -2.82 1.16 3.62
N ILE A 81 -1.51 0.92 3.80
CA ILE A 81 -0.95 -0.41 4.06
C ILE A 81 -1.45 -0.95 5.41
N TYR A 82 -1.44 -0.12 6.46
CA TYR A 82 -1.93 -0.52 7.77
C TYR A 82 -3.43 -0.80 7.79
N GLU A 83 -4.24 0.00 7.08
CA GLU A 83 -5.67 -0.28 6.91
C GLU A 83 -5.88 -1.62 6.19
N ALA A 84 -5.16 -1.87 5.10
CA ALA A 84 -5.24 -3.14 4.36
C ALA A 84 -4.85 -4.33 5.25
N ALA A 85 -3.83 -4.19 6.10
CA ALA A 85 -3.38 -5.26 6.99
C ALA A 85 -4.32 -5.53 8.18
N GLN A 86 -5.31 -4.65 8.43
CA GLN A 86 -6.32 -4.81 9.48
C GLN A 86 -7.63 -5.46 8.99
N ALA A 87 -7.80 -5.57 7.66
CA ALA A 87 -9.04 -6.00 7.02
C ALA A 87 -9.35 -7.50 7.20
#